data_AF-A0A1U7IYG9-F1
#
_entry.id   AF-A0A1U7IYG9-F1
#
_cell.length_a   1.000
_cell.length_b   1.000
_cell.length_c   1.000
_cell.angle_alpha   90.00
_cell.angle_beta   90.00
_cell.angle_gamma   90.00
#
_symmetry.space_group_name_H-M   'P 1'
#
loop_
_entity.id
_entity.type
_entity.pdbx_description
1 polymer ?
#
loop_
_entity_poly.entity_id
_entity_poly.type
_entity_poly.pdbx_seq_one_letter_code
_entity_poly.pdbx_strand_id
1 'polypeptide(L)'
;MLKNPLIPALAASALLIALAACQPTATTPDTGGETTIEAPVTEPPEGDAVGDRADYTEVPVPGGAVGAEPTEVALAAFGSTEPGEGNFEEDVEVVEQTDAMALVILTQTGLADDSVNGMRYRLEFVPEGDQWRLDWAGSQVRCQPDRGSQEWSTDLCI
;
A
#
# COMPACT_ATOMS: atom_id res chain seq x y z
N MET A 1 -29.05 -13.66 61.42
CA MET A 1 -28.39 -14.89 61.94
C MET A 1 -27.85 -15.66 60.75
N LEU A 2 -26.59 -16.16 60.81
CA LEU A 2 -26.00 -17.33 60.09
C LEU A 2 -26.23 -17.47 58.56
N LYS A 3 -25.29 -17.88 57.69
CA LYS A 3 -23.87 -18.29 57.80
C LYS A 3 -23.26 -18.36 56.37
N ASN A 4 -21.94 -18.20 56.22
CA ASN A 4 -21.19 -18.63 55.02
C ASN A 4 -20.92 -20.16 55.03
N PRO A 5 -20.72 -20.77 53.85
CA PRO A 5 -19.37 -21.23 53.43
C PRO A 5 -19.04 -20.77 51.97
N LEU A 6 -17.88 -20.93 51.29
CA LEU A 6 -16.82 -21.99 51.23
C LEU A 6 -17.39 -23.33 50.66
N ILE A 7 -16.77 -24.23 49.89
CA ILE A 7 -15.41 -24.74 49.53
C ILE A 7 -15.53 -25.31 48.06
N PRO A 8 -14.51 -25.51 47.16
CA PRO A 8 -13.02 -25.46 47.23
C PRO A 8 -12.38 -24.56 46.11
N ALA A 9 -11.20 -24.94 45.59
CA ALA A 9 -10.59 -24.54 44.31
C ALA A 9 -10.30 -25.78 43.42
N LEU A 10 -9.91 -25.59 42.15
CA LEU A 10 -9.44 -26.64 41.23
C LEU A 10 -8.04 -26.31 40.70
N ALA A 11 -7.14 -27.30 40.69
CA ALA A 11 -5.76 -27.16 40.22
C ALA A 11 -5.57 -27.80 38.84
N ALA A 12 -4.75 -27.18 37.99
CA ALA A 12 -4.34 -27.71 36.70
C ALA A 12 -2.82 -27.63 36.56
N SER A 13 -2.14 -28.76 36.76
CA SER A 13 -0.69 -28.87 36.55
C SER A 13 -0.40 -29.14 35.07
N ALA A 14 0.39 -28.27 34.42
CA ALA A 14 0.87 -28.46 33.06
C ALA A 14 2.40 -28.63 33.04
N LEU A 15 2.81 -29.84 32.69
CA LEU A 15 4.18 -30.36 32.60
C LEU A 15 5.13 -29.45 31.80
N LEU A 16 6.19 -28.94 32.44
CA LEU A 16 7.33 -28.31 31.76
C LEU A 16 8.30 -29.39 31.26
N ILE A 17 8.52 -29.44 29.94
CA ILE A 17 9.53 -30.31 29.31
C ILE A 17 10.82 -29.50 29.13
N ALA A 18 11.89 -29.92 29.80
CA ALA A 18 13.21 -29.33 29.64
C ALA A 18 13.98 -29.98 28.47
N LEU A 19 14.64 -29.18 27.63
CA LEU A 19 15.53 -29.67 26.57
C LEU A 19 16.89 -28.96 26.62
N ALA A 20 17.91 -29.77 26.36
CA ALA A 20 19.35 -29.56 26.52
C ALA A 20 19.92 -28.16 26.21
N ALA A 21 20.90 -27.75 27.03
CA ALA A 21 21.77 -26.61 26.74
C ALA A 21 22.91 -26.99 25.77
N CYS A 22 23.34 -26.02 24.96
CA CYS A 22 24.65 -26.01 24.31
C CYS A 22 25.35 -24.68 24.61
N GLN A 23 26.45 -24.72 25.36
CA GLN A 23 27.34 -23.56 25.57
C GLN A 23 28.67 -23.77 24.83
N PRO A 24 29.06 -22.88 23.91
CA PRO A 24 30.46 -22.68 23.56
C PRO A 24 31.10 -21.68 24.53
N THR A 25 32.32 -21.95 25.01
CA THR A 25 33.03 -21.12 26.01
C THR A 25 34.28 -20.48 25.43
N ALA A 26 34.39 -19.14 25.58
CA ALA A 26 35.57 -18.30 25.31
C ALA A 26 36.03 -18.26 23.82
N THR A 27 36.54 -17.13 23.30
CA THR A 27 37.59 -16.29 23.88
C THR A 27 37.53 -14.86 23.34
N THR A 28 37.83 -13.87 24.20
CA THR A 28 38.12 -12.48 23.80
C THR A 28 39.63 -12.25 23.84
N PRO A 29 40.20 -11.61 22.82
CA PRO A 29 41.04 -10.45 23.10
C PRO A 29 40.63 -9.20 22.32
N ASP A 30 40.89 -8.05 22.93
CA ASP A 30 40.71 -6.70 22.41
C ASP A 30 41.48 -6.44 21.10
N THR A 31 40.83 -5.75 20.15
CA THR A 31 41.47 -4.79 19.23
C THR A 31 40.39 -3.82 18.74
N GLY A 32 40.67 -2.52 18.81
CA GLY A 32 39.68 -1.47 18.55
C GLY A 32 39.20 -1.36 17.10
N GLY A 33 37.95 -0.91 16.95
CA GLY A 33 37.32 -0.63 15.66
C GLY A 33 35.94 -0.01 15.88
N GLU A 34 35.89 1.31 16.08
CA GLU A 34 34.64 2.08 16.13
C GLU A 34 34.07 2.24 14.72
N THR A 35 33.60 1.14 14.16
CA THR A 35 32.80 1.14 12.93
C THR A 35 31.36 1.43 13.33
N THR A 36 30.96 2.70 13.23
CA THR A 36 29.54 3.06 13.15
C THR A 36 28.92 2.28 12.01
N ILE A 37 28.13 1.26 12.34
CA ILE A 37 27.23 0.65 11.37
C ILE A 37 26.10 1.66 11.20
N GLU A 38 26.24 2.55 10.21
CA GLU A 38 25.06 3.15 9.61
C GLU A 38 24.16 1.99 9.18
N ALA A 39 22.94 1.97 9.70
CA ALA A 39 21.93 1.10 9.14
C ALA A 39 21.81 1.44 7.65
N PRO A 40 21.67 0.45 6.74
CA PRO A 40 21.40 0.77 5.36
C PRO A 40 20.16 1.64 5.34
N VAL A 41 20.33 2.89 4.89
CA VAL A 41 19.19 3.72 4.49
C VAL A 41 18.62 2.98 3.30
N THR A 42 17.53 2.26 3.54
CA THR A 42 16.65 1.81 2.47
C THR A 42 16.10 3.07 1.86
N GLU A 43 16.79 3.58 0.83
CA GLU A 43 16.18 4.48 -0.14
C GLU A 43 14.85 3.82 -0.55
N PRO A 44 13.72 4.56 -0.57
CA PRO A 44 12.50 4.04 -1.14
C PRO A 44 12.81 3.43 -2.51
N PRO A 45 12.13 2.35 -2.93
CA PRO A 45 12.28 1.88 -4.30
C PRO A 45 12.10 3.08 -5.23
N GLU A 46 12.99 3.23 -6.23
CA GLU A 46 12.93 4.30 -7.23
C GLU A 46 11.69 4.08 -8.11
N GLY A 47 10.52 4.35 -7.54
CA GLY A 47 9.22 4.16 -8.17
C GLY A 47 9.12 5.04 -9.40
N ASP A 48 8.49 4.50 -10.46
CA ASP A 48 8.32 5.19 -11.73
C ASP A 48 7.90 6.64 -11.47
N ALA A 49 8.76 7.60 -11.84
CA ALA A 49 8.53 8.99 -11.51
C ALA A 49 7.14 9.40 -11.99
N VAL A 50 6.29 9.83 -11.06
CA VAL A 50 4.81 9.81 -11.14
C VAL A 50 4.22 10.75 -12.22
N GLY A 51 5.08 11.39 -13.01
CA GLY A 51 4.76 12.29 -14.11
C GLY A 51 4.21 13.64 -13.64
N ASP A 52 3.94 14.50 -14.61
CA ASP A 52 3.06 15.66 -14.46
C ASP A 52 1.67 15.34 -15.05
N ARG A 53 0.68 16.20 -14.80
CA ARG A 53 -0.67 16.04 -15.40
C ARG A 53 -0.66 15.89 -16.94
N ALA A 54 0.38 16.38 -17.60
CA ALA A 54 0.55 16.31 -19.06
C ALA A 54 0.88 14.89 -19.58
N ASP A 55 1.35 14.00 -18.71
CA ASP A 55 1.72 12.61 -19.06
C ASP A 55 0.52 11.64 -18.97
N TYR A 56 -0.68 12.16 -18.65
CA TYR A 56 -1.91 11.39 -18.43
C TYR A 56 -3.05 11.87 -19.33
N THR A 57 -3.96 10.97 -19.69
CA THR A 57 -5.23 11.30 -20.33
C THR A 57 -6.19 11.78 -19.24
N GLU A 58 -6.62 13.03 -19.27
CA GLU A 58 -7.61 13.54 -18.30
C GLU A 58 -8.93 12.75 -18.39
N VAL A 59 -9.43 12.29 -17.23
CA VAL A 59 -10.68 11.52 -17.11
C VAL A 59 -11.71 12.25 -16.25
N PRO A 60 -13.03 12.09 -16.51
CA PRO A 60 -14.04 12.79 -15.74
C PRO A 60 -14.02 12.42 -14.25
N VAL A 61 -13.87 13.42 -13.38
CA VAL A 61 -14.02 13.27 -11.93
C VAL A 61 -15.47 12.88 -11.57
N PRO A 62 -15.70 11.77 -10.83
CA PRO A 62 -17.04 11.38 -10.41
C PRO A 62 -17.69 12.42 -9.49
N GLY A 63 -18.96 12.74 -9.76
CA GLY A 63 -19.71 13.74 -9.00
C GLY A 63 -19.94 13.30 -7.55
N GLY A 64 -19.42 14.07 -6.59
CA GLY A 64 -19.51 13.76 -5.16
C GLY A 64 -18.34 12.96 -4.59
N ALA A 65 -17.21 12.89 -5.31
CA ALA A 65 -15.94 12.34 -4.81
C ALA A 65 -15.33 13.20 -3.69
N VAL A 66 -15.91 13.10 -2.49
CA VAL A 66 -15.52 13.80 -1.25
C VAL A 66 -15.50 12.81 -0.08
N GLY A 67 -14.46 12.82 0.76
CA GLY A 67 -14.30 11.88 1.87
C GLY A 67 -13.30 12.35 2.93
N ALA A 68 -13.11 11.54 3.97
CA ALA A 68 -12.16 11.87 5.05
C ALA A 68 -10.71 11.56 4.65
N GLU A 69 -10.49 10.44 3.95
CA GLU A 69 -9.17 10.01 3.48
C GLU A 69 -9.11 10.02 1.94
N PRO A 70 -8.07 10.60 1.30
CA PRO A 70 -7.96 10.64 -0.16
C PRO A 70 -7.96 9.26 -0.83
N THR A 71 -7.38 8.26 -0.18
CA THR A 71 -7.30 6.88 -0.69
C THR A 71 -8.65 6.16 -0.69
N GLU A 72 -9.49 6.39 0.32
CA GLU A 72 -10.87 5.88 0.33
C GLU A 72 -11.69 6.48 -0.82
N VAL A 73 -11.53 7.78 -1.09
CA VAL A 73 -12.20 8.45 -2.22
C VAL A 73 -11.65 7.96 -3.57
N ALA A 74 -10.33 7.73 -3.67
CA ALA A 74 -9.71 7.17 -4.87
C ALA A 74 -10.27 5.78 -5.22
N LEU A 75 -10.30 4.87 -4.23
CA LEU A 75 -10.89 3.53 -4.39
C LEU A 75 -12.39 3.60 -4.70
N ALA A 76 -13.15 4.48 -4.03
CA ALA A 76 -14.58 4.65 -4.30
C ALA A 76 -14.89 5.27 -5.67
N ALA A 77 -13.94 5.99 -6.28
CA ALA A 77 -14.10 6.66 -7.57
C ALA A 77 -13.61 5.84 -8.77
N PHE A 78 -12.52 5.07 -8.60
CA PHE A 78 -11.82 4.38 -9.69
C PHE A 78 -11.36 2.95 -9.38
N GLY A 79 -11.52 2.48 -8.13
CA GLY A 79 -11.16 1.13 -7.70
C GLY A 79 -12.07 0.05 -8.29
N SER A 80 -11.62 -1.21 -8.26
CA SER A 80 -12.44 -2.34 -8.74
C SER A 80 -13.70 -2.53 -7.88
N THR A 81 -14.86 -2.64 -8.53
CA THR A 81 -16.11 -3.00 -7.85
C THR A 81 -16.35 -4.51 -7.78
N GLU A 82 -15.54 -5.31 -8.48
CA GLU A 82 -15.63 -6.77 -8.53
C GLU A 82 -14.41 -7.44 -7.86
N PRO A 83 -14.56 -8.62 -7.23
CA PRO A 83 -13.43 -9.37 -6.69
C PRO A 83 -12.46 -9.75 -7.81
N GLY A 84 -11.19 -9.36 -7.69
CA GLY A 84 -10.17 -9.57 -8.72
C GLY A 84 -10.04 -11.03 -9.16
N GLU A 85 -10.05 -11.27 -10.47
CA GLU A 85 -9.83 -12.60 -11.05
C GLU A 85 -8.36 -12.85 -11.38
N GLY A 86 -7.94 -14.12 -11.31
CA GLY A 86 -6.64 -14.58 -11.81
C GLY A 86 -5.45 -13.96 -11.07
N ASN A 87 -4.77 -13.02 -11.74
CA ASN A 87 -3.58 -12.32 -11.24
C ASN A 87 -3.84 -10.81 -11.06
N PHE A 88 -5.10 -10.40 -10.87
CA PHE A 88 -5.45 -9.00 -10.63
C PHE A 88 -4.83 -8.51 -9.30
N GLU A 89 -4.13 -7.39 -9.37
CA GLU A 89 -3.56 -6.68 -8.22
C GLU A 89 -3.98 -5.20 -8.28
N GLU A 90 -4.42 -4.65 -7.16
CA GLU A 90 -4.79 -3.24 -6.98
C GLU A 90 -4.01 -2.67 -5.79
N ASP A 91 -3.37 -1.52 -5.99
CA ASP A 91 -2.57 -0.81 -5.01
C ASP A 91 -2.90 0.69 -5.03
N VAL A 92 -2.86 1.34 -3.85
CA VAL A 92 -3.20 2.76 -3.71
C VAL A 92 -2.23 3.47 -2.75
N GLU A 93 -1.50 4.44 -3.28
CA GLU A 93 -0.41 5.16 -2.59
C GLU A 93 -0.70 6.66 -2.48
N VAL A 94 -0.42 7.25 -1.32
CA VAL A 94 -0.36 8.71 -1.14
C VAL A 94 1.07 9.16 -1.42
N VAL A 95 1.29 9.74 -2.60
CA VAL A 95 2.63 10.19 -3.06
C VAL A 95 3.00 11.54 -2.45
N GLU A 96 2.02 12.42 -2.26
CA GLU A 96 2.19 13.70 -1.56
C GLU A 96 0.93 14.06 -0.77
N GLN A 97 1.08 14.62 0.43
CA GLN A 97 -0.02 15.23 1.17
C GLN A 97 0.49 16.44 1.96
N THR A 98 -0.25 17.55 1.88
CA THR A 98 0.02 18.83 2.55
C THR A 98 -1.30 19.41 3.08
N ASP A 99 -1.27 20.56 3.76
CA ASP A 99 -2.50 21.27 4.14
C ASP A 99 -3.31 21.83 2.94
N ALA A 100 -2.75 21.79 1.72
CA ALA A 100 -3.32 22.43 0.53
C ALA A 100 -3.71 21.45 -0.60
N MET A 101 -3.12 20.26 -0.63
CA MET A 101 -3.42 19.22 -1.63
C MET A 101 -3.04 17.82 -1.13
N ALA A 102 -3.60 16.80 -1.78
CA ALA A 102 -3.06 15.44 -1.77
C ALA A 102 -2.95 14.87 -3.18
N LEU A 103 -1.93 14.06 -3.44
CA LEU A 103 -1.70 13.33 -4.68
C LEU A 103 -1.76 11.83 -4.35
N VAL A 104 -2.75 11.14 -4.92
CA VAL A 104 -2.92 9.69 -4.81
C VAL A 104 -2.69 9.04 -6.16
N ILE A 105 -1.95 7.93 -6.16
CA ILE A 105 -1.84 7.02 -7.30
C ILE A 105 -2.61 5.75 -6.98
N LEU A 106 -3.50 5.35 -7.89
CA LEU A 106 -4.18 4.07 -7.88
C LEU A 106 -3.67 3.26 -9.07
N THR A 107 -3.03 2.11 -8.82
CA THR A 107 -2.51 1.24 -9.87
C THR A 107 -3.23 -0.10 -9.84
N GLN A 108 -3.81 -0.49 -10.97
CA GLN A 108 -4.43 -1.80 -11.21
C GLN A 108 -3.59 -2.55 -12.26
N THR A 109 -3.24 -3.80 -12.01
CA THR A 109 -2.52 -4.66 -12.96
C THR A 109 -3.12 -6.06 -13.00
N GLY A 110 -2.79 -6.85 -14.03
CA GLY A 110 -3.38 -8.16 -14.24
C GLY A 110 -4.84 -8.09 -14.69
N LEU A 111 -5.23 -6.98 -15.34
CA LEU A 111 -6.57 -6.79 -15.90
C LEU A 111 -6.91 -7.91 -16.89
N ALA A 112 -8.17 -8.34 -16.88
CA ALA A 112 -8.69 -9.43 -17.71
C ALA A 112 -8.98 -9.00 -19.18
N ASP A 113 -8.60 -7.79 -19.56
CA ASP A 113 -8.76 -7.27 -20.92
C ASP A 113 -7.69 -7.87 -21.85
N ASP A 114 -8.06 -8.12 -23.12
CA ASP A 114 -7.17 -8.79 -24.08
C ASP A 114 -6.06 -7.88 -24.62
N SER A 115 -6.20 -6.57 -24.42
CA SER A 115 -5.38 -5.50 -24.97
C SER A 115 -4.66 -4.71 -23.86
N VAL A 116 -5.34 -4.45 -22.74
CA VAL A 116 -4.83 -3.71 -21.57
C VAL A 116 -4.40 -4.66 -20.46
N ASN A 117 -3.14 -4.57 -20.01
CA ASN A 117 -2.59 -5.33 -18.89
C ASN A 117 -2.79 -4.64 -17.53
N GLY A 118 -2.76 -3.31 -17.52
CA GLY A 118 -2.91 -2.50 -16.31
C GLY A 118 -3.33 -1.07 -16.62
N MET A 119 -3.86 -0.40 -15.61
CA MET A 119 -4.30 0.99 -15.64
C MET A 119 -3.80 1.71 -14.38
N ARG A 120 -3.24 2.90 -14.54
CA ARG A 120 -2.76 3.76 -13.45
C ARG A 120 -3.52 5.07 -13.50
N TYR A 121 -4.06 5.49 -12.36
CA TYR A 121 -4.73 6.78 -12.20
C TYR A 121 -3.88 7.73 -11.37
N ARG A 122 -3.80 8.98 -11.82
CA ARG A 122 -3.29 10.12 -11.06
C ARG A 122 -4.46 10.95 -10.56
N LEU A 123 -4.58 11.07 -9.24
CA LEU A 123 -5.75 11.65 -8.58
C LEU A 123 -5.29 12.78 -7.66
N GLU A 124 -5.68 14.01 -7.99
CA GLU A 124 -5.28 15.22 -7.28
C GLU A 124 -6.45 15.82 -6.50
N PHE A 125 -6.25 15.99 -5.20
CA PHE A 125 -7.25 16.39 -4.22
C PHE A 125 -6.97 17.78 -3.65
N VAL A 126 -8.04 18.48 -3.27
CA VAL A 126 -8.00 19.76 -2.56
C VAL A 126 -8.86 19.67 -1.28
N PRO A 127 -8.56 20.46 -0.23
CA PRO A 127 -9.36 20.47 0.98
C PRO A 127 -10.74 21.12 0.75
N GLU A 128 -11.78 20.47 1.27
CA GLU A 128 -13.17 20.94 1.29
C GLU A 128 -13.69 20.90 2.74
N GLY A 129 -13.26 21.86 3.56
CA GLY A 129 -13.51 21.86 5.00
C GLY A 129 -12.60 20.85 5.71
N ASP A 130 -13.17 19.99 6.54
CA ASP A 130 -12.47 18.89 7.23
C ASP A 130 -12.40 17.61 6.37
N GLN A 131 -12.54 17.73 5.04
CA GLN A 131 -12.61 16.63 4.07
C GLN A 131 -11.75 16.91 2.84
N TRP A 132 -11.48 15.87 2.05
CA TRP A 132 -10.80 15.95 0.75
C TRP A 132 -11.78 15.79 -0.39
N ARG A 133 -11.76 16.72 -1.35
CA ARG A 133 -12.46 16.59 -2.65
C ARG A 133 -11.45 16.25 -3.74
N LEU A 134 -11.77 15.26 -4.57
CA LEU A 134 -11.05 15.02 -5.83
C LEU A 134 -11.30 16.19 -6.80
N ASP A 135 -10.25 16.89 -7.22
CA ASP A 135 -10.32 18.08 -8.07
C ASP A 135 -9.99 17.77 -9.53
N TRP A 136 -9.03 16.85 -9.75
CA TRP A 136 -8.61 16.43 -11.07
C TRP A 136 -8.21 14.95 -11.08
N ALA A 137 -8.47 14.27 -12.20
CA ALA A 137 -8.11 12.88 -12.42
C ALA A 137 -7.57 12.68 -13.84
N GLY A 138 -6.54 11.85 -13.98
CA GLY A 138 -6.02 11.40 -15.28
C GLY A 138 -5.60 9.93 -15.22
N SER A 139 -5.56 9.27 -16.38
CA SER A 139 -5.17 7.86 -16.49
C SER A 139 -4.04 7.62 -17.50
N GLN A 140 -3.30 6.54 -17.23
CA GLN A 140 -2.33 5.89 -18.11
C GLN A 140 -2.70 4.41 -18.23
N VAL A 141 -2.36 3.79 -19.35
CA VAL A 141 -2.48 2.35 -19.58
C VAL A 141 -1.12 1.71 -19.79
N ARG A 142 -1.05 0.41 -19.46
CA ARG A 142 0.02 -0.50 -19.84
C ARG A 142 -0.61 -1.65 -20.61
N CYS A 143 -0.19 -1.88 -21.85
CA CYS A 143 -0.79 -2.89 -22.73
C CYS A 143 -0.26 -4.30 -22.43
N GLN A 144 -1.01 -5.31 -22.88
CA GLN A 144 -0.51 -6.69 -22.95
C GLN A 144 0.65 -6.79 -23.97
N PRO A 145 1.51 -7.81 -23.88
CA PRO A 145 2.59 -8.04 -24.86
C PRO A 145 2.08 -8.06 -26.30
N ASP A 146 2.82 -7.40 -27.20
CA ASP A 146 2.47 -7.19 -28.62
C ASP A 146 1.16 -6.40 -28.88
N ARG A 147 0.49 -5.86 -27.85
CA ARG A 147 -0.75 -5.05 -27.97
C ARG A 147 -0.54 -3.53 -27.79
N GLY A 148 0.69 -3.03 -27.72
CA GLY A 148 0.99 -1.59 -27.60
C GLY A 148 2.21 -1.31 -26.70
N SER A 149 2.19 -0.18 -25.99
CA SER A 149 3.22 0.14 -25.00
C SER A 149 3.16 -0.81 -23.81
N GLN A 150 4.30 -1.40 -23.46
CA GLN A 150 4.48 -2.18 -22.22
C GLN A 150 4.97 -1.30 -21.05
N GLU A 151 5.23 -0.02 -21.29
CA GLU A 151 5.43 1.02 -20.27
C GLU A 151 4.13 1.82 -20.07
N TRP A 152 3.99 2.49 -18.92
CA TRP A 152 2.87 3.37 -18.64
C TRP A 152 2.80 4.54 -19.64
N SER A 153 1.66 4.71 -20.29
CA SER A 153 1.49 5.65 -21.41
C SER A 153 0.04 6.10 -21.60
N THR A 154 -0.17 7.10 -22.45
CA THR A 154 -1.50 7.52 -22.94
C THR A 154 -1.84 6.97 -24.33
N ASP A 155 -0.94 6.19 -24.92
CA ASP A 155 -1.15 5.52 -26.20
C ASP A 155 -2.22 4.43 -26.10
N LEU A 156 -3.00 4.24 -27.16
CA LEU A 156 -4.02 3.20 -27.21
C LEU A 156 -3.37 1.81 -27.40
N CYS A 157 -3.85 0.83 -26.62
CA CYS A 157 -3.63 -0.57 -26.93
C CYS A 157 -4.45 -0.98 -28.19
N ILE A 158 -3.94 -1.95 -28.96
CA ILE A 158 -4.41 -2.31 -30.32
C ILE A 158 -4.91 -3.75 -30.45
#